data_AF-A0A1L7AJP9-F1
#
_entry.id   AF-A0A1L7AJP9-F1
#
_cell.length_a   1.000
_cell.length_b   1.000
_cell.length_c   1.000
_cell.angle_alpha   90.00
_cell.angle_beta   90.00
_cell.angle_gamma   90.00
#
_symmetry.space_group_name_H-M   'P 1'
#
loop_
_entity.id
_entity.type
_entity.pdbx_description
1 polymer ?
#
loop_
_entity_poly.entity_id
_entity_poly.type
_entity_poly.pdbx_seq_one_letter_code
_entity_poly.pdbx_strand_id
1 'polypeptide(L)'
;MPRTAAPPDSAEARFDRCLAIVLQQEGGFVNDPQDPGGATNMGITRDVLSTFRDRAVSVDEVRDLSRAEAREIYRARYWTPMRCAELPPGVDLGVFDFGVNAGPSRAVKLLQKAVGVTADGSVGPITLAAARALEPERLIASFSEARLAYYRSLDGFSRFGRGWTSRTEAVRAAALRMAGTPSRAAA
;
A
#
# COMPACT_ATOMS: atom_id res chain seq x y z
N MET A 1 29.54 21.18 -16.97
CA MET A 1 29.05 19.80 -17.18
C MET A 1 27.57 19.77 -16.86
N PRO A 2 26.70 19.29 -17.77
CA PRO A 2 25.28 19.19 -17.46
C PRO A 2 25.10 18.08 -16.43
N ARG A 3 24.40 18.39 -15.34
CA ARG A 3 24.01 17.43 -14.31
C ARG A 3 23.01 16.49 -14.97
N THR A 4 23.39 15.25 -15.24
CA THR A 4 22.51 14.23 -15.78
C THR A 4 21.34 14.08 -14.80
N ALA A 5 20.13 14.46 -15.24
CA ALA A 5 18.93 14.13 -14.49
C ALA A 5 18.89 12.60 -14.33
N ALA A 6 18.61 12.12 -13.11
CA ALA A 6 18.42 10.70 -12.87
C ALA A 6 17.39 10.16 -13.88
N PRO A 7 17.58 8.94 -14.42
CA PRO A 7 16.61 8.34 -15.33
C PRO A 7 15.22 8.35 -14.66
N PRO A 8 14.13 8.51 -15.43
CA PRO A 8 12.79 8.47 -14.86
C PRO A 8 12.66 7.18 -14.05
N ASP A 9 12.29 7.33 -12.78
CA ASP A 9 12.11 6.21 -11.88
C ASP A 9 11.21 5.15 -12.52
N SER A 10 11.80 3.99 -12.86
CA SER A 10 11.05 2.89 -13.46
C SER A 10 9.91 2.46 -12.53
N ALA A 11 8.85 1.89 -13.09
CA ALA A 11 7.75 1.34 -12.30
C ALA A 11 8.25 0.30 -11.27
N GLU A 12 9.30 -0.43 -11.61
CA GLU A 12 10.01 -1.36 -10.72
C GLU A 12 10.68 -0.66 -9.54
N ALA A 13 11.47 0.37 -9.80
CA ALA A 13 12.13 1.14 -8.73
C ALA A 13 11.10 1.83 -7.82
N ARG A 14 9.96 2.28 -8.37
CA ARG A 14 8.84 2.79 -7.57
C ARG A 14 8.23 1.71 -6.70
N PHE A 15 7.97 0.52 -7.25
CA PHE A 15 7.45 -0.60 -6.47
C PHE A 15 8.37 -0.94 -5.29
N ASP A 16 9.67 -1.05 -5.51
CA ASP A 16 10.64 -1.38 -4.45
C ASP A 16 10.64 -0.34 -3.33
N ARG A 17 10.56 0.96 -3.67
CA ARG A 17 10.43 2.03 -2.68
C ARG A 17 9.11 1.95 -1.91
N CYS A 18 7.99 1.72 -2.60
CA CYS A 18 6.68 1.57 -1.96
C CYS A 18 6.67 0.36 -1.03
N LEU A 19 7.21 -0.77 -1.47
CA LEU A 19 7.32 -1.99 -0.69
C LEU A 19 8.16 -1.78 0.58
N ALA A 20 9.31 -1.09 0.47
CA ALA A 20 10.13 -0.79 1.62
C ALA A 20 9.38 0.03 2.68
N ILE A 21 8.58 1.02 2.26
CA ILE A 21 7.77 1.86 3.17
C ILE A 21 6.67 1.02 3.84
N VAL A 22 5.96 0.19 3.06
CA VAL A 22 4.92 -0.70 3.60
C VAL A 22 5.51 -1.69 4.60
N LEU A 23 6.61 -2.36 4.25
CA LEU A 23 7.25 -3.35 5.12
C LEU A 23 7.84 -2.75 6.41
N GLN A 24 8.20 -1.46 6.43
CA GLN A 24 8.59 -0.79 7.69
C GLN A 24 7.43 -0.68 8.69
N GLN A 25 6.18 -0.71 8.19
CA GLN A 25 4.98 -0.73 9.03
C GLN A 25 4.58 -2.15 9.43
N GLU A 26 5.09 -3.16 8.73
CA GLU A 26 4.85 -4.57 9.02
C GLU A 26 5.88 -5.07 10.04
N GLY A 27 5.42 -5.89 10.98
CA GLY A 27 6.27 -6.48 12.01
C GLY A 27 7.22 -7.56 11.48
N GLY A 28 8.04 -8.10 12.38
CA GLY A 28 8.83 -9.30 12.11
C GLY A 28 8.00 -10.59 12.18
N PHE A 29 8.70 -11.72 12.29
CA PHE A 29 8.05 -13.02 12.49
C PHE A 29 7.25 -13.03 13.80
N VAL A 30 5.98 -13.43 13.71
CA VAL A 30 5.09 -13.67 14.84
C VAL A 30 4.45 -15.04 14.66
N ASN A 31 4.40 -15.83 15.73
CA ASN A 31 3.70 -17.10 15.76
C ASN A 31 3.00 -17.21 17.11
N ASP A 32 1.75 -16.75 17.18
CA ASP A 32 0.92 -16.83 18.38
C ASP A 32 0.15 -18.16 18.37
N PRO A 33 0.31 -19.04 19.37
CA PRO A 33 -0.44 -20.29 19.49
C PRO A 33 -1.96 -20.12 19.56
N GLN A 34 -2.44 -18.92 19.88
CA GLN A 34 -3.87 -18.60 20.00
C GLN A 34 -4.43 -17.89 18.76
N ASP A 35 -3.59 -17.53 17.78
CA ASP A 35 -4.02 -16.85 16.55
C ASP A 35 -4.37 -17.87 15.46
N PRO A 36 -5.63 -17.90 14.96
CA PRO A 36 -6.01 -18.76 13.85
C PRO A 36 -5.23 -18.47 12.56
N GLY A 37 -4.65 -17.27 12.40
CA GLY A 37 -3.80 -16.92 11.26
C GLY A 37 -2.41 -17.58 11.28
N GLY A 38 -2.00 -18.12 12.43
CA GLY A 38 -0.76 -18.86 12.61
C GLY A 38 0.52 -18.04 12.32
N ALA A 39 1.60 -18.76 12.00
CA ALA A 39 2.88 -18.14 11.69
C ALA A 39 2.77 -17.09 10.58
N THR A 40 3.30 -15.90 10.87
CA THR A 40 3.30 -14.74 9.96
C THR A 40 4.69 -14.12 9.95
N ASN A 41 5.21 -13.78 8.78
CA ASN A 41 6.48 -13.06 8.63
C ASN A 41 6.35 -11.99 7.55
N MET A 42 6.86 -10.77 7.79
CA MET A 42 6.73 -9.65 6.85
C MET A 42 5.27 -9.43 6.39
N GLY A 43 4.30 -9.60 7.29
CA GLY A 43 2.87 -9.48 6.99
C GLY A 43 2.27 -10.64 6.16
N ILE A 44 3.06 -11.67 5.83
CA ILE A 44 2.64 -12.82 5.03
C ILE A 44 2.35 -14.00 5.97
N THR A 45 1.09 -14.43 6.00
CA THR A 45 0.66 -15.58 6.80
C THR A 45 1.03 -16.90 6.12
N ARG A 46 1.04 -17.99 6.90
CA ARG A 46 1.24 -19.36 6.39
C ARG A 46 0.27 -19.70 5.26
N ASP A 47 -0.98 -19.28 5.35
CA ASP A 47 -1.99 -19.55 4.31
C ASP A 47 -1.67 -18.81 3.02
N VAL A 48 -1.28 -17.53 3.11
CA VAL A 48 -0.88 -16.73 1.94
C VAL A 48 0.33 -17.36 1.26
N LEU A 49 1.34 -17.77 2.04
CA LEU A 49 2.53 -18.43 1.51
C LEU A 49 2.19 -19.80 0.89
N SER A 50 1.28 -20.56 1.52
CA SER A 50 0.82 -21.85 0.99
C SER A 50 0.11 -21.71 -0.35
N THR A 51 -0.81 -20.74 -0.46
CA THR A 51 -1.47 -20.42 -1.73
C THR A 51 -0.46 -19.99 -2.79
N PHE A 52 0.53 -19.17 -2.43
CA PHE A 52 1.51 -18.69 -3.39
C PHE A 52 2.44 -19.80 -3.90
N ARG A 53 2.83 -20.74 -3.02
CA ARG A 53 3.67 -21.90 -3.38
C ARG A 53 2.88 -23.08 -3.93
N ASP A 54 1.55 -22.98 -3.98
CA ASP A 54 0.63 -24.06 -4.38
C ASP A 54 0.85 -25.38 -3.62
N ARG A 55 1.17 -25.27 -2.31
CA ARG A 55 1.32 -26.42 -1.40
C ARG A 55 1.23 -25.98 0.05
N ALA A 56 0.99 -26.93 0.95
CA ALA A 56 1.16 -26.68 2.38
C ALA A 56 2.61 -26.28 2.70
N VAL A 57 2.77 -25.30 3.58
CA VAL A 57 4.07 -24.83 4.09
C VAL A 57 4.17 -24.98 5.61
N SER A 58 5.36 -25.25 6.10
CA SER A 58 5.66 -25.34 7.53
C SER A 58 5.78 -23.96 8.18
N VAL A 59 5.82 -23.91 9.51
CA VAL A 59 6.11 -22.69 10.28
C VAL A 59 7.53 -22.19 10.02
N ASP A 60 8.50 -23.10 9.89
CA ASP A 60 9.89 -22.73 9.62
C ASP A 60 10.04 -22.13 8.24
N GLU A 61 9.28 -22.61 7.25
CA GLU A 61 9.26 -22.01 5.91
C GLU A 61 8.70 -20.57 5.91
N VAL A 62 7.76 -20.25 6.81
CA VAL A 62 7.30 -18.87 7.00
C VAL A 62 8.37 -18.03 7.70
N ARG A 63 9.06 -18.60 8.69
CA ARG A 63 10.15 -17.93 9.40
C ARG A 63 11.31 -17.60 8.46
N ASP A 64 11.64 -18.50 7.55
CA ASP A 64 12.73 -18.38 6.59
C ASP A 64 12.32 -17.69 5.28
N LEU A 65 11.11 -17.12 5.23
CA LEU A 65 10.61 -16.39 4.08
C LEU A 65 11.60 -15.30 3.64
N SER A 66 12.09 -15.41 2.41
CA SER A 66 13.04 -14.44 1.87
C SER A 66 12.36 -13.13 1.50
N ARG A 67 13.10 -12.01 1.58
CA ARG A 67 12.60 -10.71 1.11
C ARG A 67 12.25 -10.71 -0.38
N ALA A 68 12.97 -11.48 -1.19
CA ALA A 68 12.72 -11.60 -2.62
C ALA A 68 11.39 -12.30 -2.90
N GLU A 69 11.08 -13.37 -2.18
CA GLU A 69 9.79 -14.06 -2.31
C GLU A 69 8.64 -13.22 -1.76
N ALA A 70 8.83 -12.57 -0.60
CA ALA A 70 7.86 -11.63 -0.06
C ALA A 70 7.53 -10.53 -1.07
N ARG A 71 8.54 -9.96 -1.74
CA ARG A 71 8.37 -8.97 -2.81
C ARG A 71 7.45 -9.48 -3.92
N GLU A 72 7.65 -10.70 -4.41
CA GLU A 72 6.81 -11.26 -5.48
C GLU A 72 5.38 -11.55 -5.00
N ILE A 73 5.20 -11.96 -3.74
CA ILE A 73 3.88 -12.10 -3.11
C ILE A 73 3.17 -10.75 -3.07
N TYR A 74 3.85 -9.69 -2.62
CA TYR A 74 3.27 -8.34 -2.56
C TYR A 74 2.92 -7.80 -3.95
N ARG A 75 3.79 -8.07 -4.94
CA ARG A 75 3.54 -7.72 -6.34
C ARG A 75 2.26 -8.39 -6.84
N ALA A 76 2.18 -9.71 -6.71
CA ALA A 76 1.11 -10.51 -7.27
C ALA A 76 -0.24 -10.26 -6.59
N ARG A 77 -0.25 -10.09 -5.25
CA ARG A 77 -1.51 -9.97 -4.48
C ARG A 77 -2.07 -8.56 -4.39
N TYR A 78 -1.21 -7.54 -4.47
CA TYR A 78 -1.60 -6.17 -4.17
C TYR A 78 -1.22 -5.22 -5.31
N TRP A 79 0.06 -5.12 -5.66
CA TRP A 79 0.56 -4.11 -6.60
C TRP A 79 -0.03 -4.26 -8.01
N THR A 80 0.05 -5.47 -8.59
CA THR A 80 -0.40 -5.76 -9.95
C THR A 80 -1.93 -5.72 -10.07
N PRO A 81 -2.72 -6.37 -9.19
CA PRO A 81 -4.19 -6.33 -9.29
C PRO A 81 -4.78 -4.93 -9.14
N MET A 82 -4.13 -4.05 -8.37
CA MET A 82 -4.52 -2.64 -8.24
C MET A 82 -3.89 -1.74 -9.31
N ARG A 83 -3.10 -2.31 -10.24
CA ARG A 83 -2.38 -1.59 -11.29
C ARG A 83 -1.58 -0.39 -10.76
N CYS A 84 -0.97 -0.55 -9.59
CA CYS A 84 -0.30 0.54 -8.88
C CYS A 84 0.80 1.19 -9.71
N ALA A 85 1.50 0.41 -10.55
CA ALA A 85 2.53 0.92 -11.47
C ALA A 85 2.02 2.02 -12.43
N GLU A 86 0.73 2.04 -12.74
CA GLU A 86 0.10 2.93 -13.72
C GLU A 86 -0.52 4.18 -13.09
N LEU A 87 -0.63 4.21 -11.76
CA LEU A 87 -1.09 5.35 -10.99
C LEU A 87 -0.01 6.44 -10.92
N PRO A 88 -0.40 7.70 -10.69
CA PRO A 88 0.57 8.77 -10.43
C PRO A 88 1.49 8.42 -9.24
N PRO A 89 2.79 8.77 -9.30
CA PRO A 89 3.70 8.60 -8.17
C PRO A 89 3.16 9.22 -6.88
N GLY A 90 3.29 8.51 -5.77
CA GLY A 90 2.74 8.88 -4.46
C GLY A 90 1.30 8.41 -4.25
N VAL A 91 0.44 8.49 -5.28
CA VAL A 91 -0.90 7.88 -5.24
C VAL A 91 -0.78 6.36 -5.20
N ASP A 92 0.16 5.81 -5.98
CA ASP A 92 0.52 4.39 -5.97
C ASP A 92 0.85 3.86 -4.56
N LEU A 93 1.67 4.59 -3.79
CA LEU A 93 2.02 4.26 -2.41
C LEU A 93 0.78 4.25 -1.50
N GLY A 94 -0.04 5.30 -1.56
CA GLY A 94 -1.23 5.42 -0.71
C GLY A 94 -2.21 4.28 -0.93
N VAL A 95 -2.49 3.98 -2.20
CA VAL A 95 -3.39 2.88 -2.61
C VAL A 95 -2.79 1.53 -2.23
N PHE A 96 -1.50 1.33 -2.46
CA PHE A 96 -0.81 0.08 -2.13
C PHE A 96 -0.81 -0.20 -0.62
N ASP A 97 -0.37 0.75 0.21
CA ASP A 97 -0.36 0.59 1.68
C ASP A 97 -1.75 0.33 2.25
N PHE A 98 -2.76 1.07 1.78
CA PHE A 98 -4.12 0.85 2.24
C PHE A 98 -4.70 -0.47 1.73
N GLY A 99 -4.33 -0.90 0.53
CA GLY A 99 -4.71 -2.21 -0.02
C GLY A 99 -4.10 -3.38 0.73
N VAL A 100 -2.88 -3.23 1.27
CA VAL A 100 -2.25 -4.22 2.15
C VAL A 100 -3.00 -4.32 3.49
N ASN A 101 -3.31 -3.18 4.10
CA ASN A 101 -3.95 -3.13 5.42
C ASN A 101 -5.46 -3.49 5.38
N ALA A 102 -6.18 -2.98 4.39
CA ALA A 102 -7.64 -3.06 4.32
C ALA A 102 -8.16 -3.78 3.07
N GLY A 103 -7.30 -4.41 2.28
CA GLY A 103 -7.68 -5.21 1.11
C GLY A 103 -7.74 -4.42 -0.21
N PRO A 104 -7.33 -5.02 -1.35
CA PRO A 104 -7.24 -4.33 -2.64
C PRO A 104 -8.52 -3.65 -3.11
N SER A 105 -9.66 -4.36 -3.10
CA SER A 105 -10.94 -3.82 -3.60
C SER A 105 -11.36 -2.56 -2.84
N ARG A 106 -11.13 -2.51 -1.52
CA ARG A 106 -11.47 -1.36 -0.70
C ARG A 106 -10.60 -0.15 -1.03
N ALA A 107 -9.30 -0.37 -1.21
CA ALA A 107 -8.38 0.70 -1.59
C ALA A 107 -8.72 1.29 -2.96
N VAL A 108 -9.02 0.44 -3.95
CA VAL A 108 -9.44 0.89 -5.28
C VAL A 108 -10.76 1.65 -5.23
N LYS A 109 -11.76 1.16 -4.49
CA LYS A 109 -13.04 1.88 -4.32
C LYS A 109 -12.86 3.24 -3.65
N LEU A 110 -11.93 3.35 -2.70
CA LEU A 110 -11.62 4.61 -2.05
C LEU A 110 -10.96 5.60 -3.03
N LEU A 111 -10.01 5.12 -3.85
CA LEU A 111 -9.41 5.91 -4.94
C LEU A 111 -10.48 6.40 -5.92
N GLN A 112 -11.36 5.50 -6.37
CA GLN A 112 -12.42 5.82 -7.34
C GLN A 112 -13.36 6.91 -6.82
N LYS A 113 -13.74 6.83 -5.53
CA LYS A 113 -14.49 7.90 -4.86
C LYS A 113 -13.72 9.22 -4.84
N ALA A 114 -12.42 9.19 -4.53
CA ALA A 114 -11.58 10.38 -4.46
C ALA A 114 -11.41 11.07 -5.83
N VAL A 115 -11.40 10.30 -6.92
CA VAL A 115 -11.30 10.82 -8.30
C VAL A 115 -12.67 11.04 -8.97
N GLY A 116 -13.78 10.82 -8.25
CA GLY A 116 -15.13 11.12 -8.74
C GLY A 116 -15.68 10.17 -9.81
N VAL A 117 -15.25 8.90 -9.82
CA VAL A 117 -15.73 7.87 -10.76
C VAL A 117 -16.48 6.75 -10.02
N THR A 118 -17.19 5.91 -10.78
CA THR A 118 -17.89 4.74 -10.22
C THR A 118 -16.94 3.85 -9.42
N ALA A 119 -17.31 3.53 -8.19
CA ALA A 119 -16.50 2.75 -7.26
C ALA A 119 -16.72 1.22 -7.43
N ASP A 120 -16.34 0.69 -8.58
CA ASP A 120 -16.47 -0.74 -8.92
C ASP A 120 -15.36 -1.63 -8.30
N GLY A 121 -14.26 -1.04 -7.82
CA GLY A 121 -13.13 -1.75 -7.23
C GLY A 121 -12.11 -2.31 -8.21
N SER A 122 -12.18 -1.93 -9.49
CA SER A 122 -11.23 -2.30 -10.54
C SER A 122 -10.57 -1.06 -11.15
N VAL A 123 -9.25 -1.02 -11.23
CA VAL A 123 -8.55 0.10 -11.87
C VAL A 123 -8.63 -0.04 -13.39
N GLY A 124 -9.59 0.64 -14.02
CA GLY A 124 -9.74 0.70 -15.48
C GLY A 124 -9.17 1.99 -16.09
N PRO A 125 -9.24 2.14 -17.43
CA PRO A 125 -8.83 3.37 -18.13
C PRO A 125 -9.50 4.63 -17.58
N ILE A 126 -10.78 4.55 -17.18
CA ILE A 126 -11.53 5.67 -16.59
C ILE A 126 -10.91 6.11 -15.25
N THR A 127 -10.61 5.17 -14.36
CA THR A 127 -9.96 5.47 -13.08
C THR A 127 -8.57 6.08 -13.29
N LEU A 128 -7.78 5.52 -14.22
CA LEU A 128 -6.45 6.03 -14.52
C LEU A 128 -6.47 7.45 -15.11
N ALA A 129 -7.39 7.71 -16.04
CA ALA A 129 -7.55 9.04 -16.63
C ALA A 129 -7.96 10.08 -15.57
N ALA A 130 -8.94 9.74 -14.72
CA ALA A 130 -9.38 10.63 -13.65
C ALA A 130 -8.27 10.88 -12.61
N ALA A 131 -7.51 9.85 -12.23
CA ALA A 131 -6.38 10.01 -11.31
C ALA A 131 -5.27 10.91 -11.87
N ARG A 132 -5.00 10.84 -13.18
CA ARG A 132 -3.99 11.67 -13.86
C ARG A 132 -4.44 13.10 -14.13
N ALA A 133 -5.75 13.35 -14.15
CA ALA A 133 -6.31 14.68 -14.37
C ALA A 133 -6.28 15.56 -13.11
N LEU A 134 -5.99 14.99 -11.93
CA LEU A 134 -5.88 15.72 -10.68
C LEU A 134 -4.42 15.99 -10.32
N GLU A 135 -4.18 17.14 -9.67
CA GLU A 135 -2.91 17.43 -9.02
C GLU A 135 -2.59 16.33 -7.98
N PRO A 136 -1.39 15.71 -8.05
CA PRO A 136 -1.02 14.60 -7.17
C PRO A 136 -1.20 14.93 -5.68
N GLU A 137 -0.83 16.13 -5.25
CA GLU A 137 -0.94 16.58 -3.85
C GLU A 137 -2.38 16.56 -3.37
N ARG A 138 -3.29 17.06 -4.22
CA ARG A 138 -4.72 17.11 -3.92
C ARG A 138 -5.28 15.71 -3.81
N LEU A 139 -4.94 14.82 -4.75
CA LEU A 139 -5.40 13.44 -4.74
C LEU A 139 -4.85 12.67 -3.53
N ILE A 140 -3.56 12.82 -3.21
CA ILE A 140 -2.94 12.21 -2.03
C ILE A 140 -3.62 12.69 -0.74
N ALA A 141 -3.90 13.99 -0.62
CA ALA A 141 -4.60 14.56 0.52
C ALA A 141 -6.03 13.99 0.65
N SER A 142 -6.83 14.06 -0.42
CA SER A 142 -8.20 13.55 -0.43
C SER A 142 -8.27 12.05 -0.16
N PHE A 143 -7.35 11.26 -0.71
CA PHE A 143 -7.28 9.83 -0.42
C PHE A 143 -6.94 9.56 1.05
N SER A 144 -5.98 10.30 1.62
CA SER A 144 -5.57 10.15 3.02
C SER A 144 -6.70 10.53 3.98
N GLU A 145 -7.42 11.61 3.68
CA GLU A 145 -8.60 12.04 4.45
C GLU A 145 -9.72 10.99 4.38
N ALA A 146 -10.01 10.46 3.19
CA ALA A 146 -11.01 9.42 3.01
C ALA A 146 -10.62 8.12 3.75
N ARG A 147 -9.33 7.79 3.79
CA ARG A 147 -8.80 6.66 4.56
C ARG A 147 -8.98 6.85 6.06
N LEU A 148 -8.66 8.04 6.59
CA LEU A 148 -8.88 8.36 8.00
C LEU A 148 -10.37 8.31 8.37
N ALA A 149 -11.24 8.82 7.50
CA ALA A 149 -12.68 8.74 7.68
C ALA A 149 -13.16 7.29 7.74
N TYR A 150 -12.63 6.42 6.86
CA TYR A 150 -12.92 4.98 6.92
C TYR A 150 -12.46 4.35 8.24
N TYR A 151 -11.24 4.62 8.70
CA TYR A 151 -10.80 4.05 9.99
C TYR A 151 -11.63 4.53 11.17
N ARG A 152 -12.01 5.82 11.18
CA ARG A 152 -12.88 6.41 12.22
C ARG A 152 -14.27 5.76 12.27
N SER A 153 -14.73 5.15 11.17
CA SER A 153 -16.01 4.44 11.14
C SER A 153 -15.92 2.97 11.60
N LEU A 154 -14.74 2.47 11.99
CA LEU A 154 -14.58 1.09 12.47
C LEU A 154 -14.74 1.03 13.99
N ASP A 155 -15.42 -0.01 14.49
CA ASP A 155 -15.65 -0.23 15.93
C ASP A 155 -14.34 -0.28 16.74
N GLY A 156 -13.25 -0.76 16.13
CA GLY A 156 -11.92 -0.84 16.74
C GLY A 156 -11.17 0.49 16.87
N PHE A 157 -11.72 1.61 16.38
CA PHE A 157 -11.00 2.89 16.35
C PHE A 157 -10.59 3.41 17.73
N SER A 158 -11.41 3.18 18.75
CA SER A 158 -11.09 3.57 20.14
C SER A 158 -9.77 2.94 20.63
N ARG A 159 -9.49 1.70 20.22
CA ARG A 159 -8.30 0.94 20.62
C ARG A 159 -7.12 1.15 19.68
N PHE A 160 -7.35 1.14 18.36
CA PHE A 160 -6.29 1.10 17.35
C PHE A 160 -6.14 2.40 16.54
N GLY A 161 -7.06 3.36 16.70
CA GLY A 161 -7.15 4.56 15.87
C GLY A 161 -5.92 5.45 15.90
N ARG A 162 -5.19 5.50 17.01
CA ARG A 162 -3.89 6.21 17.08
C ARG A 162 -2.89 5.63 16.08
N GLY A 163 -2.74 4.30 16.06
CA GLY A 163 -1.83 3.61 15.14
C GLY A 163 -2.23 3.81 13.68
N TRP A 164 -3.53 3.67 13.38
CA TRP A 164 -4.05 3.89 12.02
C TRP A 164 -3.88 5.34 11.54
N THR A 165 -4.06 6.32 12.44
CA THR A 165 -3.84 7.73 12.13
C THR A 165 -2.36 8.00 11.86
N SER A 166 -1.47 7.55 12.74
CA SER A 166 -0.03 7.72 12.58
C SER A 166 0.50 7.06 11.29
N ARG A 167 0.06 5.84 10.95
CA ARG A 167 0.43 5.17 9.69
C ARG A 167 -0.06 5.96 8.48
N THR A 168 -1.30 6.46 8.52
CA THR A 168 -1.86 7.24 7.40
C THR A 168 -1.09 8.53 7.15
N GLU A 169 -0.75 9.28 8.19
CA GLU A 169 0.02 10.52 8.04
C GLU A 169 1.47 10.27 7.61
N ALA A 170 2.11 9.21 8.12
CA ALA A 170 3.46 8.82 7.68
C ALA A 170 3.49 8.46 6.19
N VAL A 171 2.51 7.67 5.74
CA VAL A 171 2.34 7.29 4.32
C VAL A 171 2.02 8.50 3.46
N ARG A 172 1.14 9.41 3.90
CA ARG A 172 0.83 10.66 3.21
C ARG A 172 2.09 11.51 3.00
N ALA A 173 2.90 11.68 4.04
CA ALA A 173 4.14 12.45 3.96
C ALA A 173 5.15 11.82 2.99
N ALA A 174 5.26 10.48 2.96
CA ALA A 174 6.10 9.77 2.01
C ALA A 174 5.57 9.88 0.57
N ALA A 175 4.26 9.77 0.38
CA ALA A 175 3.60 9.91 -0.91
C ALA A 175 3.84 11.30 -1.53
N LEU A 176 3.73 12.37 -0.73
CA LEU A 176 4.02 13.73 -1.20
C LEU A 176 5.48 13.89 -1.66
N ARG A 177 6.44 13.31 -0.93
CA ARG A 177 7.85 13.30 -1.37
C ARG A 177 8.03 12.54 -2.68
N MET A 178 7.33 11.42 -2.86
CA MET A 178 7.39 10.63 -4.09
C MET A 178 6.72 11.32 -5.29
N ALA A 179 5.71 12.16 -5.04
CA ALA A 179 5.09 12.99 -6.06
C ALA A 179 6.00 14.16 -6.53
N GLY A 180 7.16 14.37 -5.87
CA GLY A 180 8.05 15.50 -6.15
C GLY A 180 7.67 16.79 -5.41
N THR A 181 6.74 16.72 -4.47
CA THR A 181 6.24 17.87 -3.72
C THR A 181 7.02 18.03 -2.41
N PRO A 182 7.68 19.17 -2.15
CA PRO A 182 8.24 19.43 -0.84
C PRO A 182 7.11 19.58 0.18
N SER A 183 7.16 18.77 1.25
CA SER A 183 6.29 18.93 2.42
C SER A 183 6.47 20.34 2.98
N ARG A 184 5.49 21.23 2.78
CA ARG A 184 5.40 22.45 3.59
C ARG A 184 4.93 22.02 4.97
N ALA A 185 5.87 21.86 5.89
CA ALA A 185 5.56 21.85 7.31
C ALA A 185 4.78 23.14 7.62
N ALA A 186 3.68 23.00 8.35
CA ALA A 186 2.92 24.13 8.86
C ALA A 186 3.86 25.01 9.69
N ALA A 187 3.94 26.28 9.33
CA ALA A 187 4.59 27.34 10.11
C ALA A 187 3.67 27.83 11.22
#